data_AF-A0A2K6LT88-F1
#
_entry.id   AF-A0A2K6LT88-F1
#
_cell.length_a   1.000
_cell.length_b   1.000
_cell.length_c   1.000
_cell.angle_alpha   90.00
_cell.angle_beta   90.00
_cell.angle_gamma   90.00
#
_symmetry.space_group_name_H-M   'P 1'
#
loop_
_entity.id
_entity.type
_entity.pdbx_description
1 polymer ?
#
loop_
_entity_poly.entity_id
_entity_poly.type
_entity_poly.pdbx_seq_one_letter_code
_entity_poly.pdbx_strand_id
1 'polypeptide(L)'
;MPRPLTGVECSKRLKAASWDGPSWGPNKASVHSPEPGDEGEPGRSGLELEPEEPPGWRELVPPDTLHSLPKSQVKRQEVISELLVTEAAHVRMLRVLHDLFFQPMADGLFFSLEELQNIFPSLDELIEVHSLFLDRLMKRRQESGYLIEEIGDVLLARFDGAEGSWFQKISSRFCSRQSFALEQLKAKQRKEPRFCAFVQEAESRPRCRRLQLKDMIPTEMQRLTKYPLLLQSIGQNTEEPTEREKVELAAECCREILHHVNQAVRDMEDLLVSLGCPST
;
A
#
# COMPACT_ATOMS: atom_id res chain seq x y z
N MET A 1 -10.96 49.86 -1.56
CA MET A 1 -12.33 50.33 -1.20
C MET A 1 -13.33 49.52 -2.01
N PRO A 2 -14.46 49.07 -1.46
CA PRO A 2 -14.58 47.86 -0.63
C PRO A 2 -15.51 46.78 -1.23
N ARG A 3 -15.24 45.54 -0.80
CA ARG A 3 -16.14 44.43 -0.35
C ARG A 3 -17.56 44.83 0.13
N PRO A 4 -18.49 43.91 0.55
CA PRO A 4 -18.63 42.44 0.38
C PRO A 4 -20.12 41.92 0.30
N LEU A 5 -20.31 40.58 0.48
CA LEU A 5 -21.47 39.85 1.09
C LEU A 5 -22.65 39.52 0.16
N THR A 6 -23.38 38.39 0.24
CA THR A 6 -23.63 37.27 1.18
C THR A 6 -24.20 36.12 0.32
N GLY A 7 -24.08 34.81 0.55
CA GLY A 7 -24.27 34.03 1.77
C GLY A 7 -25.76 33.75 2.02
N VAL A 8 -26.35 32.66 1.48
CA VAL A 8 -27.61 32.07 2.01
C VAL A 8 -27.65 30.54 1.85
N GLU A 9 -27.81 29.92 3.01
CA GLU A 9 -28.14 28.54 3.39
C GLU A 9 -29.42 27.98 2.72
N CYS A 10 -29.49 26.67 2.48
CA CYS A 10 -30.77 26.01 2.26
C CYS A 10 -30.82 24.64 2.97
N SER A 11 -31.57 24.61 4.06
CA SER A 11 -32.06 23.40 4.72
C SER A 11 -33.58 23.42 4.66
N LYS A 12 -34.22 22.32 4.23
CA LYS A 12 -35.59 21.91 4.60
C LYS A 12 -35.93 20.49 4.08
N ARG A 13 -36.13 19.60 5.07
CA ARG A 13 -37.06 18.44 5.17
C ARG A 13 -38.43 18.71 4.49
N LEU A 14 -39.33 17.78 4.11
CA LEU A 14 -39.71 16.38 4.42
C LEU A 14 -40.89 16.00 3.47
N LYS A 15 -41.23 14.70 3.33
CA LYS A 15 -42.59 14.09 3.20
C LYS A 15 -42.39 12.56 3.08
N ALA A 16 -42.74 11.68 4.03
CA ALA A 16 -44.03 11.29 4.62
C ALA A 16 -44.98 10.58 3.64
N ALA A 17 -45.16 9.27 3.82
CA ALA A 17 -46.23 8.46 3.24
C ALA A 17 -46.87 7.62 4.37
N SER A 18 -48.19 7.64 4.42
CA SER A 18 -49.10 7.07 5.41
C SER A 18 -49.92 5.98 4.75
N TRP A 19 -50.09 4.80 5.36
CA TRP A 19 -51.18 3.87 5.04
C TRP A 19 -51.69 3.16 6.30
N ASP A 20 -53.01 3.06 6.35
CA ASP A 20 -53.91 2.73 7.47
C ASP A 20 -53.90 1.26 7.94
N GLY A 21 -54.32 1.05 9.20
CA GLY A 21 -54.52 -0.27 9.83
C GLY A 21 -55.87 -0.93 9.52
N PRO A 22 -56.21 -2.01 10.26
CA PRO A 22 -57.42 -1.94 11.09
C PRO A 22 -57.33 -2.63 12.48
N SER A 23 -58.19 -2.13 13.36
CA SER A 23 -58.45 -2.43 14.77
C SER A 23 -59.08 -3.82 15.04
N TRP A 24 -58.85 -4.39 16.23
CA TRP A 24 -59.88 -4.97 17.13
C TRP A 24 -59.37 -5.08 18.59
N GLY A 25 -60.30 -4.95 19.55
CA GLY A 25 -60.09 -4.60 20.96
C GLY A 25 -59.84 -5.75 21.97
N PRO A 26 -60.06 -5.53 23.29
CA PRO A 26 -59.13 -5.90 24.36
C PRO A 26 -59.55 -7.11 25.21
N ASN A 27 -58.58 -7.80 25.84
CA ASN A 27 -58.83 -8.51 27.09
C ASN A 27 -57.60 -8.63 27.99
N LYS A 28 -57.85 -8.62 29.31
CA LYS A 28 -56.89 -8.45 30.41
C LYS A 28 -56.15 -9.72 30.84
N ALA A 29 -54.97 -9.46 31.43
CA ALA A 29 -54.30 -10.14 32.55
C ALA A 29 -53.62 -11.50 32.32
N SER A 30 -52.29 -11.53 32.48
CA SER A 30 -51.65 -12.00 33.73
C SER A 30 -50.13 -11.90 33.64
N VAL A 31 -49.54 -11.47 34.76
CA VAL A 31 -48.11 -11.43 35.15
C VAL A 31 -47.34 -12.68 34.71
N HIS A 32 -46.09 -12.51 34.25
CA HIS A 32 -44.86 -13.26 34.60
C HIS A 32 -43.65 -12.68 33.81
N SER A 33 -42.66 -12.14 34.53
CA SER A 33 -41.24 -12.03 34.12
C SER A 33 -40.48 -13.17 34.82
N PRO A 34 -39.27 -13.66 34.42
CA PRO A 34 -38.11 -12.96 33.81
C PRO A 34 -37.52 -13.77 32.61
N GLU A 35 -36.47 -13.44 31.84
CA GLU A 35 -35.13 -12.86 32.00
C GLU A 35 -34.64 -12.26 30.65
N PRO A 36 -33.59 -11.41 30.62
CA PRO A 36 -33.17 -10.70 29.43
C PRO A 36 -32.23 -11.54 28.54
N GLY A 37 -32.61 -11.71 27.28
CA GLY A 37 -31.72 -12.16 26.22
C GLY A 37 -30.70 -11.08 25.89
N ASP A 38 -29.44 -11.50 25.82
CA ASP A 38 -28.26 -10.77 25.37
C ASP A 38 -28.47 -10.23 23.95
N GLU A 39 -28.94 -8.98 23.82
CA GLU A 39 -28.88 -8.25 22.56
C GLU A 39 -27.45 -7.70 22.39
N GLY A 40 -26.58 -8.57 21.90
CA GLY A 40 -25.31 -8.16 21.32
C GLY A 40 -25.57 -7.20 20.15
N GLU A 41 -24.99 -6.00 20.26
CA GLU A 41 -24.98 -4.99 19.19
C GLU A 41 -24.59 -5.61 17.85
N PRO A 42 -25.28 -5.30 16.74
CA PRO A 42 -24.78 -5.63 15.41
C PRO A 42 -23.58 -4.72 15.15
N GLY A 43 -22.40 -5.21 15.52
CA GLY A 43 -21.13 -4.67 15.09
C GLY A 43 -21.18 -4.49 13.58
N ARG A 44 -21.01 -3.24 13.14
CA ARG A 44 -20.69 -2.91 11.74
C ARG A 44 -19.35 -3.58 11.41
N SER A 45 -19.41 -4.86 11.04
CA SER A 45 -18.38 -5.47 10.20
C SER A 45 -18.58 -4.91 8.80
N GLY A 46 -18.14 -3.66 8.62
CA GLY A 46 -17.66 -3.25 7.31
C GLY A 46 -16.44 -4.10 7.05
N LEU A 47 -16.63 -5.28 6.45
CA LEU A 47 -15.57 -6.01 5.79
C LEU A 47 -15.05 -5.06 4.72
N GLU A 48 -14.05 -4.27 5.09
CA GLU A 48 -13.16 -3.62 4.15
C GLU A 48 -12.57 -4.78 3.35
N LEU A 49 -13.15 -5.03 2.17
CA LEU A 49 -12.68 -6.05 1.24
C LEU A 49 -11.25 -5.66 0.89
N GLU A 50 -10.28 -6.30 1.55
CA GLU A 50 -8.90 -6.17 1.13
C GLU A 50 -8.83 -6.57 -0.34
N PRO A 51 -8.12 -5.81 -1.20
CA PRO A 51 -7.88 -6.25 -2.55
C PRO A 51 -7.22 -7.64 -2.51
N GLU A 52 -7.96 -8.65 -3.00
CA GLU A 52 -7.46 -10.01 -3.14
C GLU A 52 -6.16 -9.98 -3.95
N GLU A 53 -5.16 -10.75 -3.51
CA GLU A 53 -3.91 -10.86 -4.28
C GLU A 53 -4.25 -11.45 -5.65
N PRO A 54 -3.73 -10.86 -6.74
CA PRO A 54 -4.03 -11.38 -8.06
C PRO A 54 -3.44 -12.79 -8.19
N PRO A 55 -4.16 -13.75 -8.80
CA PRO A 55 -3.68 -15.12 -8.93
C PRO A 55 -2.38 -15.19 -9.74
N GLY A 56 -1.59 -16.23 -9.52
CA GLY A 56 -0.37 -16.48 -10.30
C GLY A 56 -0.69 -16.77 -11.77
N TRP A 57 0.24 -16.47 -12.69
CA TRP A 57 0.03 -16.73 -14.12
C TRP A 57 -0.27 -18.19 -14.45
N ARG A 58 0.45 -19.14 -13.84
CA ARG A 58 0.24 -20.58 -14.06
C ARG A 58 -1.15 -21.08 -13.68
N GLU A 59 -1.82 -20.41 -12.74
CA GLU A 59 -3.17 -20.78 -12.31
C GLU A 59 -4.23 -20.35 -13.33
N LEU A 60 -3.91 -19.38 -14.19
CA LEU A 60 -4.83 -18.86 -15.20
C LEU A 60 -4.70 -19.53 -16.56
N VAL A 61 -3.53 -20.09 -16.88
CA VAL A 61 -3.20 -20.53 -18.24
C VAL A 61 -3.69 -21.96 -18.48
N PRO A 62 -4.40 -22.25 -19.59
CA PRO A 62 -4.78 -23.61 -19.94
C PRO A 62 -3.54 -24.52 -20.09
N PRO A 63 -3.60 -25.79 -19.61
CA PRO A 63 -2.47 -26.71 -19.68
C PRO A 63 -1.90 -26.87 -21.09
N ASP A 64 -2.76 -26.95 -22.12
CA ASP A 64 -2.32 -27.13 -23.51
C ASP A 64 -1.52 -25.93 -24.01
N THR A 65 -1.90 -24.70 -23.63
CA THR A 65 -1.14 -23.49 -23.95
C THR A 65 0.24 -23.54 -23.30
N LEU A 66 0.33 -23.94 -22.01
CA LEU A 66 1.59 -23.98 -21.28
C LEU A 66 2.59 -24.98 -21.88
N HIS A 67 2.14 -26.14 -22.36
CA HIS A 67 3.01 -27.14 -23.00
C HIS A 67 3.49 -26.71 -24.40
N SER A 68 2.80 -25.78 -25.05
CA SER A 68 3.14 -25.31 -26.39
C SER A 68 4.15 -24.16 -26.41
N LEU A 69 4.39 -23.52 -25.27
CA LEU A 69 5.25 -22.34 -25.15
C LEU A 69 6.74 -22.70 -25.05
N PRO A 70 7.63 -21.89 -25.67
CA PRO A 70 9.06 -21.94 -25.41
C PRO A 70 9.39 -21.76 -23.91
N LYS A 71 10.46 -22.41 -23.44
CA LYS A 71 10.89 -22.27 -22.03
C LYS A 71 11.22 -20.82 -21.65
N SER A 72 11.79 -20.05 -22.56
CA SER A 72 12.01 -18.60 -22.44
C SER A 72 10.71 -17.86 -22.15
N GLN A 73 9.67 -18.10 -22.97
CA GLN A 73 8.36 -17.48 -22.81
C GLN A 73 7.69 -17.86 -21.49
N VAL A 74 7.73 -19.14 -21.10
CA VAL A 74 7.21 -19.57 -19.79
C VAL A 74 7.90 -18.81 -18.66
N LYS A 75 9.23 -18.73 -18.68
CA LYS A 75 9.99 -18.00 -17.66
C LYS A 75 9.68 -16.51 -17.67
N ARG A 76 9.54 -15.89 -18.84
CA ARG A 76 9.18 -14.47 -18.98
C ARG A 76 7.82 -14.18 -18.34
N GLN A 77 6.80 -14.98 -18.64
CA GLN A 77 5.46 -14.79 -18.08
C GLN A 77 5.43 -15.03 -16.55
N GLU A 78 6.19 -16.01 -16.05
CA GLU A 78 6.34 -16.22 -14.60
C GLU A 78 6.93 -14.99 -13.90
N VAL A 79 7.98 -14.39 -14.45
CA VAL A 79 8.64 -13.23 -13.83
C VAL A 79 7.78 -11.97 -13.94
N ILE A 80 7.07 -11.77 -15.06
CA ILE A 80 6.08 -10.68 -15.18
C ILE A 80 4.95 -10.86 -14.14
N SER A 81 4.49 -12.09 -13.95
CA SER A 81 3.50 -12.41 -12.92
C SER A 81 4.04 -12.16 -11.52
N GLU A 82 5.29 -12.57 -11.24
CA GLU A 82 5.96 -12.31 -9.97
C GLU A 82 6.04 -10.81 -9.69
N LEU A 83 6.46 -10.01 -10.67
CA LEU A 83 6.51 -8.55 -10.57
C LEU A 83 5.15 -7.97 -10.15
N LEU A 84 4.07 -8.37 -10.83
CA LEU A 84 2.71 -7.90 -10.57
C LEU A 84 2.19 -8.33 -9.20
N VAL A 85 2.29 -9.62 -8.86
CA VAL A 85 1.79 -10.16 -7.58
C VAL A 85 2.55 -9.53 -6.41
N THR A 86 3.87 -9.44 -6.53
CA THR A 86 4.70 -8.82 -5.48
C THR A 86 4.50 -7.32 -5.38
N GLU A 87 4.14 -6.62 -6.48
CA GLU A 87 3.76 -5.20 -6.43
C GLU A 87 2.43 -5.01 -5.70
N ALA A 88 1.43 -5.86 -5.98
CA ALA A 88 0.15 -5.82 -5.27
C ALA A 88 0.33 -6.06 -3.77
N ALA A 89 1.17 -7.03 -3.39
CA ALA A 89 1.52 -7.29 -2.01
C ALA A 89 2.24 -6.09 -1.35
N HIS A 90 3.14 -5.41 -2.09
CA HIS A 90 3.85 -4.23 -1.61
C HIS A 90 2.91 -3.04 -1.37
N VAL A 91 2.04 -2.72 -2.34
CA VAL A 91 1.02 -1.67 -2.20
C VAL A 91 0.11 -1.95 -1.01
N ARG A 92 -0.36 -3.20 -0.84
CA ARG A 92 -1.16 -3.56 0.34
C ARG A 92 -0.39 -3.32 1.63
N MET A 93 0.88 -3.72 1.70
CA MET A 93 1.71 -3.51 2.87
C MET A 93 1.86 -2.02 3.22
N LEU A 94 2.12 -1.17 2.22
CA LEU A 94 2.20 0.28 2.44
C LEU A 94 0.87 0.86 2.93
N ARG A 95 -0.27 0.38 2.41
CA ARG A 95 -1.60 0.78 2.90
C ARG A 95 -1.84 0.31 4.34
N VAL A 96 -1.42 -0.90 4.71
CA VAL A 96 -1.48 -1.37 6.10
C VAL A 96 -0.62 -0.48 7.01
N LEU A 97 0.59 -0.13 6.57
CA LEU A 97 1.46 0.80 7.29
C LEU A 97 0.78 2.17 7.49
N HIS A 98 0.09 2.67 6.47
CA HIS A 98 -0.66 3.91 6.55
C HIS A 98 -1.87 3.81 7.50
N ASP A 99 -2.78 2.88 7.24
CA ASP A 99 -4.11 2.81 7.86
C ASP A 99 -4.05 2.35 9.32
N LEU A 100 -3.11 1.47 9.67
CA LEU A 100 -3.02 0.89 11.02
C LEU A 100 -1.99 1.56 11.91
N PHE A 101 -1.02 2.28 11.32
CA PHE A 101 0.06 2.90 12.08
C PHE A 101 0.11 4.40 11.87
N PHE A 102 0.39 4.89 10.66
CA PHE A 102 0.55 6.33 10.43
C PHE A 102 -0.68 7.15 10.82
N GLN A 103 -1.84 6.87 10.23
CA GLN A 103 -3.06 7.65 10.47
C GLN A 103 -3.52 7.56 11.94
N PRO A 104 -3.59 6.36 12.57
CA PRO A 104 -3.93 6.27 13.98
C PRO A 104 -2.89 6.91 14.92
N MET A 105 -1.61 6.97 14.52
CA MET A 105 -0.59 7.69 15.29
C MET A 105 -0.83 9.21 15.27
N ALA A 106 -1.25 9.74 14.12
CA ALA A 106 -1.63 11.14 13.95
C ALA A 106 -2.87 11.48 14.78
N ASP A 107 -3.94 10.68 14.63
CA ASP A 107 -5.21 10.90 15.33
C ASP A 107 -5.07 10.71 16.85
N GLY A 108 -4.24 9.76 17.26
CA GLY A 108 -3.91 9.49 18.67
C GLY A 108 -2.96 10.51 19.30
N LEU A 109 -2.43 11.45 18.50
CA LEU A 109 -1.46 12.48 18.89
C LEU A 109 -0.25 11.91 19.63
N PHE A 110 0.24 10.73 19.20
CA PHE A 110 1.42 10.12 19.80
C PHE A 110 2.71 10.90 19.47
N PHE A 111 2.72 11.51 18.29
CA PHE A 111 3.76 12.40 17.79
C PHE A 111 3.12 13.69 17.30
N SER A 112 3.88 14.78 17.26
CA SER A 112 3.48 15.92 16.45
C SER A 112 3.44 15.51 14.96
N LEU A 113 2.63 16.22 14.16
CA LEU A 113 2.53 15.93 12.73
C LEU A 113 3.89 16.07 12.03
N GLU A 114 4.70 17.05 12.44
CA GLU A 114 6.05 17.26 11.90
C GLU A 114 7.00 16.08 12.22
N GLU A 115 6.98 15.57 13.45
CA GLU A 115 7.75 14.38 13.83
C GLU A 115 7.28 13.16 13.03
N LEU A 116 5.97 12.98 12.89
CA LEU A 116 5.41 11.84 12.18
C LEU A 116 5.74 11.88 10.69
N GLN A 117 5.72 13.06 10.06
CA GLN A 117 6.17 13.28 8.68
C GLN A 117 7.68 13.07 8.51
N ASN A 118 8.48 13.12 9.57
CA ASN A 118 9.89 12.72 9.52
C ASN A 118 10.09 11.21 9.73
N ILE A 119 9.20 10.53 10.47
CA ILE A 119 9.21 9.08 10.66
C ILE A 119 8.71 8.35 9.40
N PHE A 120 7.64 8.83 8.77
CA PHE A 120 7.03 8.26 7.57
C PHE A 120 6.95 9.30 6.44
N PRO A 121 8.10 9.72 5.87
CA PRO A 121 8.12 10.87 4.98
C PRO A 121 7.48 10.55 3.63
N SER A 122 6.42 11.30 3.29
CA SER A 122 5.66 11.15 2.04
C SER A 122 5.16 9.72 1.80
N LEU A 123 4.64 9.08 2.85
CA LEU A 123 4.03 7.75 2.76
C LEU A 123 2.82 7.74 1.82
N ASP A 124 2.01 8.79 1.82
CA ASP A 124 0.87 8.93 0.91
C ASP A 124 1.32 8.93 -0.55
N GLU A 125 2.27 9.79 -0.91
CA GLU A 125 2.80 9.84 -2.27
C GLU A 125 3.53 8.54 -2.63
N LEU A 126 4.17 7.87 -1.66
CA LEU A 126 4.79 6.56 -1.88
C LEU A 126 3.74 5.51 -2.26
N ILE A 127 2.62 5.46 -1.54
CA ILE A 127 1.50 4.58 -1.88
C ILE A 127 0.95 4.90 -3.26
N GLU A 128 0.81 6.18 -3.61
CA GLU A 128 0.30 6.61 -4.91
C GLU A 128 1.22 6.17 -6.06
N VAL A 129 2.54 6.36 -5.94
CA VAL A 129 3.47 5.97 -7.00
C VAL A 129 3.47 4.44 -7.20
N HIS A 130 3.43 3.64 -6.15
CA HIS A 130 3.32 2.18 -6.30
C HIS A 130 1.93 1.74 -6.80
N SER A 131 0.85 2.37 -6.32
CA SER A 131 -0.51 2.05 -6.76
C SER A 131 -0.70 2.34 -8.26
N LEU A 132 -0.23 3.49 -8.75
CA LEU A 132 -0.31 3.82 -10.17
C LEU A 132 0.55 2.89 -11.03
N PHE A 133 1.67 2.38 -10.50
CA PHE A 133 2.45 1.36 -11.22
C PHE A 133 1.67 0.04 -11.31
N LEU A 134 1.13 -0.43 -10.19
CA LEU A 134 0.29 -1.62 -10.12
C LEU A 134 -0.90 -1.53 -11.08
N ASP A 135 -1.61 -0.40 -11.10
CA ASP A 135 -2.76 -0.20 -11.98
C ASP A 135 -2.38 -0.36 -13.47
N ARG A 136 -1.21 0.13 -13.87
CA ARG A 136 -0.69 -0.05 -15.25
C ARG A 136 -0.36 -1.51 -15.53
N LEU A 137 0.26 -2.24 -14.58
CA LEU A 137 0.53 -3.67 -14.72
C LEU A 137 -0.75 -4.48 -14.83
N MET A 138 -1.74 -4.20 -13.99
CA MET A 138 -3.05 -4.86 -14.01
C MET A 138 -3.80 -4.57 -15.30
N LYS A 139 -3.79 -3.32 -15.77
CA LYS A 139 -4.37 -2.93 -17.05
C LYS A 139 -3.73 -3.71 -18.20
N ARG A 140 -2.39 -3.81 -18.24
CA ARG A 140 -1.68 -4.59 -19.27
C ARG A 140 -2.09 -6.06 -19.24
N ARG A 141 -2.13 -6.68 -18.05
CA ARG A 141 -2.60 -8.07 -17.90
C ARG A 141 -4.03 -8.25 -18.43
N GLN A 142 -4.92 -7.31 -18.12
CA GLN A 142 -6.32 -7.37 -18.55
C GLN A 142 -6.48 -7.24 -20.07
N GLU A 143 -5.65 -6.42 -20.71
CA GLU A 143 -5.67 -6.20 -22.17
C GLU A 143 -5.02 -7.36 -22.96
N SER A 144 -3.99 -8.00 -22.39
CA SER A 144 -3.23 -9.07 -23.07
C SER A 144 -3.77 -10.50 -22.82
N GLY A 145 -4.75 -10.67 -21.94
CA GLY A 145 -5.29 -11.99 -21.60
C GLY A 145 -4.26 -12.88 -20.90
N TYR A 146 -3.94 -14.04 -21.47
CA TYR A 146 -3.05 -15.02 -20.85
C TYR A 146 -1.56 -14.76 -21.11
N LEU A 147 -1.18 -13.99 -22.13
CA LEU A 147 0.22 -13.81 -22.51
C LEU A 147 0.52 -12.33 -22.73
N ILE A 148 1.35 -11.76 -21.87
CA ILE A 148 1.79 -10.38 -22.00
C ILE A 148 2.99 -10.35 -22.95
N GLU A 149 2.80 -9.88 -24.19
CA GLU A 149 3.88 -9.79 -25.18
C GLU A 149 4.75 -8.55 -24.96
N GLU A 150 4.14 -7.39 -24.71
CA GLU A 150 4.83 -6.12 -24.46
C GLU A 150 4.61 -5.66 -23.01
N ILE A 151 5.66 -5.20 -22.35
CA ILE A 151 5.66 -4.68 -20.97
C ILE A 151 6.65 -3.52 -20.78
N GLY A 152 7.65 -3.38 -21.65
CA GLY A 152 8.73 -2.40 -21.54
C GLY A 152 8.24 -0.96 -21.48
N ASP A 153 7.18 -0.62 -22.21
CA ASP A 153 6.54 0.69 -22.15
C ASP A 153 5.94 1.00 -20.77
N VAL A 154 5.33 0.03 -20.10
CA VAL A 154 4.80 0.18 -18.73
C VAL A 154 5.93 0.37 -17.72
N LEU A 155 7.05 -0.35 -17.90
CA LEU A 155 8.23 -0.24 -17.04
C LEU A 155 8.88 1.14 -17.18
N LEU A 156 9.12 1.59 -18.42
CA LEU A 156 9.69 2.91 -18.68
C LEU A 156 8.79 4.04 -18.19
N ALA A 157 7.47 3.92 -18.35
CA ALA A 157 6.52 4.91 -17.84
C ALA A 157 6.57 5.08 -16.30
N ARG A 158 7.19 4.16 -15.56
CA ARG A 158 7.41 4.29 -14.10
C ARG A 158 8.85 4.69 -13.78
N PHE A 159 9.83 4.04 -14.39
CA PHE A 159 11.22 4.12 -13.94
C PHE A 159 12.07 5.11 -14.74
N ASP A 160 11.61 5.58 -15.90
CA ASP A 160 12.36 6.47 -16.77
C ASP A 160 11.80 7.91 -16.77
N GLY A 161 12.64 8.87 -17.19
CA GLY A 161 12.28 10.26 -17.39
C GLY A 161 11.75 10.97 -16.13
N ALA A 162 10.71 11.77 -16.32
CA ALA A 162 10.12 12.56 -15.24
C ALA A 162 9.47 11.68 -14.16
N GLU A 163 8.78 10.62 -14.55
CA GLU A 163 8.14 9.67 -13.63
C GLU A 163 9.19 8.88 -12.84
N GLY A 164 10.27 8.45 -13.50
CA GLY A 164 11.43 7.82 -12.85
C GLY A 164 12.08 8.72 -11.81
N SER A 165 12.32 9.99 -12.17
CA SER A 165 12.88 11.01 -11.26
C SER A 165 11.95 11.26 -10.06
N TRP A 166 10.63 11.26 -10.28
CA TRP A 166 9.65 11.41 -9.20
C TRP A 166 9.63 10.19 -8.27
N PHE A 167 9.58 8.98 -8.84
CA PHE A 167 9.65 7.73 -8.10
C PHE A 167 10.92 7.66 -7.24
N GLN A 168 12.08 7.96 -7.83
CA GLN A 168 13.36 8.06 -7.14
C GLN A 168 13.31 9.03 -5.96
N LYS A 169 12.77 10.23 -6.18
CA LYS A 169 12.67 11.26 -5.14
C LYS A 169 11.82 10.80 -3.95
N ILE A 170 10.66 10.21 -4.22
CA ILE A 170 9.73 9.76 -3.17
C ILE A 170 10.33 8.57 -2.40
N SER A 171 10.78 7.53 -3.10
CA SER A 171 11.42 6.36 -2.46
C SER A 171 12.69 6.75 -1.69
N SER A 172 13.50 7.69 -2.21
CA SER A 172 14.69 8.20 -1.50
C SER A 172 14.34 8.91 -0.20
N ARG A 173 13.26 9.71 -0.17
CA ARG A 173 12.80 10.39 1.05
C ARG A 173 12.40 9.39 2.11
N PHE A 174 11.64 8.37 1.73
CA PHE A 174 11.20 7.30 2.64
C PHE A 174 12.37 6.48 3.18
N CYS A 175 13.19 5.90 2.30
CA CYS A 175 14.30 5.04 2.69
C CYS A 175 15.35 5.74 3.54
N SER A 176 15.68 7.01 3.24
CA SER A 176 16.73 7.74 3.96
C SER A 176 16.41 7.95 5.45
N ARG A 177 15.13 7.94 5.84
CA ARG A 177 14.70 8.07 7.23
C ARG A 177 14.50 6.72 7.94
N GLN A 178 14.77 5.59 7.30
CA GLN A 178 14.48 4.26 7.86
C GLN A 178 15.10 4.05 9.25
N SER A 179 16.41 4.26 9.40
CA SER A 179 17.13 4.05 10.67
C SER A 179 16.59 4.99 11.77
N PHE A 180 16.36 6.26 11.43
CA PHE A 180 15.73 7.25 12.31
C PHE A 180 14.32 6.82 12.75
N ALA A 181 13.47 6.40 11.82
CA ALA A 181 12.11 5.98 12.09
C ALA A 181 12.06 4.81 13.07
N LEU A 182 12.87 3.78 12.82
CA LEU A 182 12.96 2.60 13.69
C LEU A 182 13.43 2.96 15.10
N GLU A 183 14.41 3.85 15.23
CA GLU A 183 14.90 4.31 16.52
C GLU A 183 13.85 5.10 17.30
N GLN A 184 13.20 6.07 16.64
CA GLN A 184 12.18 6.92 17.25
C GLN A 184 10.98 6.10 17.74
N LEU A 185 10.49 5.17 16.92
CA LEU A 185 9.40 4.27 17.27
C LEU A 185 9.79 3.37 18.45
N LYS A 186 11.00 2.79 18.44
CA LYS A 186 11.51 1.96 19.53
C LYS A 186 11.70 2.75 20.83
N ALA A 187 12.22 3.97 20.76
CA ALA A 187 12.38 4.84 21.91
C ALA A 187 11.03 5.20 22.54
N LYS A 188 10.05 5.56 21.70
CA LYS A 188 8.68 5.86 22.14
C LYS A 188 7.99 4.65 22.79
N GLN A 189 8.13 3.45 22.21
CA GLN A 189 7.57 2.22 22.80
C GLN A 189 8.17 1.89 24.17
N ARG A 190 9.48 2.12 24.34
CA ARG A 190 10.15 1.91 25.64
C ARG A 190 9.72 2.92 26.70
N LYS A 191 9.51 4.17 26.31
CA LYS A 191 9.23 5.28 27.24
C LYS A 191 7.75 5.42 27.59
N GLU A 192 6.86 5.15 26.64
CA GLU A 192 5.42 5.42 26.76
C GLU A 192 4.59 4.14 26.66
N PRO A 193 4.11 3.58 27.79
CA PRO A 193 3.33 2.34 27.80
C PRO A 193 2.06 2.41 26.95
N ARG A 194 1.42 3.60 26.86
CA ARG A 194 0.26 3.82 25.99
C ARG A 194 0.59 3.58 24.51
N PHE A 195 1.75 4.05 24.06
CA PHE A 195 2.20 3.82 22.68
C PHE A 195 2.60 2.37 22.44
N CYS A 196 3.25 1.73 23.43
CA CYS A 196 3.57 0.31 23.37
C CYS A 196 2.32 -0.56 23.20
N ALA A 197 1.28 -0.32 24.02
CA ALA A 197 0.01 -1.03 23.92
C ALA A 197 -0.67 -0.80 22.57
N PHE A 198 -0.66 0.44 22.07
CA PHE A 198 -1.18 0.77 20.73
C PHE A 198 -0.48 -0.05 19.63
N VAL A 199 0.86 -0.09 19.62
CA VAL A 199 1.59 -0.87 18.59
C VAL A 199 1.28 -2.36 18.70
N GLN A 200 1.24 -2.92 19.91
CA GLN A 200 0.91 -4.34 20.10
C GLN A 200 -0.51 -4.68 19.61
N GLU A 201 -1.48 -3.80 19.90
CA GLU A 201 -2.85 -3.95 19.40
C GLU A 201 -2.88 -3.89 17.86
N ALA A 202 -2.22 -2.90 17.26
CA ALA A 202 -2.15 -2.76 15.80
C ALA A 202 -1.47 -3.97 15.14
N GLU A 203 -0.35 -4.45 15.66
CA GLU A 203 0.37 -5.64 15.16
C GLU A 203 -0.46 -6.93 15.29
N SER A 204 -1.38 -7.01 16.24
CA SER A 204 -2.28 -8.16 16.41
C SER A 204 -3.38 -8.25 15.34
N ARG A 205 -3.62 -7.17 14.58
CA ARG A 205 -4.68 -7.12 13.57
C ARG A 205 -4.36 -8.07 12.41
N PRO A 206 -5.36 -8.85 11.91
CA PRO A 206 -5.14 -9.81 10.83
C PRO A 206 -4.51 -9.21 9.55
N ARG A 207 -4.85 -7.94 9.24
CA ARG A 207 -4.31 -7.19 8.09
C ARG A 207 -2.78 -7.05 8.13
N CYS A 208 -2.16 -7.10 9.31
CA CYS A 208 -0.70 -7.08 9.46
C CYS A 208 -0.03 -8.39 9.00
N ARG A 209 -0.78 -9.49 8.82
CA ARG A 209 -0.26 -10.80 8.40
C ARG A 209 0.98 -11.27 9.20
N ARG A 210 0.97 -11.00 10.51
CA ARG A 210 2.06 -11.28 11.46
C ARG A 210 3.36 -10.49 11.23
N LEU A 211 3.36 -9.49 10.34
CA LEU A 211 4.47 -8.54 10.23
C LEU A 211 4.39 -7.52 11.36
N GLN A 212 5.55 -7.21 11.94
CA GLN A 212 5.67 -6.16 12.94
C GLN A 212 6.00 -4.83 12.27
N LEU A 213 5.70 -3.71 12.94
CA LEU A 213 5.96 -2.38 12.40
C LEU A 213 7.43 -2.19 11.99
N LYS A 214 8.36 -2.71 12.79
CA LYS A 214 9.80 -2.67 12.50
C LYS A 214 10.20 -3.44 11.22
N ASP A 215 9.39 -4.42 10.81
CA ASP A 215 9.64 -5.24 9.63
C ASP A 215 9.00 -4.62 8.38
N MET A 216 7.96 -3.80 8.55
CA MET A 216 7.27 -3.10 7.45
C MET A 216 8.10 -1.95 6.87
N ILE A 217 8.74 -1.14 7.71
CA ILE A 217 9.49 0.05 7.25
C ILE A 217 10.62 -0.32 6.26
N PRO A 218 11.44 -1.37 6.49
CA PRO A 218 12.49 -1.75 5.55
C PRO A 218 12.02 -2.35 4.23
N THR A 219 10.72 -2.65 4.08
CA THR A 219 10.19 -3.30 2.87
C THR A 219 10.36 -2.44 1.61
N GLU A 220 10.34 -1.10 1.74
CA GLU A 220 10.55 -0.21 0.60
C GLU A 220 11.96 -0.37 0.01
N MET A 221 13.00 -0.31 0.84
CA MET A 221 14.36 -0.57 0.39
C MET A 221 14.49 -1.97 -0.20
N GLN A 222 13.91 -2.99 0.45
CA GLN A 222 13.91 -4.36 -0.08
C GLN A 222 13.24 -4.42 -1.46
N ARG A 223 12.12 -3.71 -1.67
CA ARG A 223 11.42 -3.67 -2.96
C ARG A 223 12.31 -3.08 -4.06
N LEU A 224 13.00 -1.97 -3.78
CA LEU A 224 13.93 -1.35 -4.73
C LEU A 224 15.04 -2.30 -5.17
N THR A 225 15.54 -3.17 -4.29
CA THR A 225 16.55 -4.18 -4.65
C THR A 225 16.02 -5.27 -5.58
N LYS A 226 14.70 -5.49 -5.63
CA LYS A 226 14.08 -6.54 -6.46
C LYS A 226 13.85 -6.10 -7.89
N TYR A 227 13.56 -4.82 -8.16
CA TYR A 227 13.27 -4.37 -9.52
C TYR A 227 14.38 -4.69 -10.53
N PRO A 228 15.67 -4.38 -10.27
CA PRO A 228 16.73 -4.70 -11.24
C PRO A 228 16.80 -6.19 -11.55
N LEU A 229 16.59 -7.07 -10.55
CA LEU A 229 16.67 -8.52 -10.70
C LEU A 229 15.50 -9.07 -11.53
N LEU A 230 14.29 -8.60 -11.23
CA LEU A 230 13.07 -8.99 -11.96
C LEU A 230 13.14 -8.51 -13.41
N LEU A 231 13.45 -7.23 -13.63
CA LEU A 231 13.49 -6.64 -14.96
C LEU A 231 14.63 -7.22 -15.81
N GLN A 232 15.80 -7.48 -15.22
CA GLN A 232 16.88 -8.19 -15.91
C GLN A 232 16.44 -9.59 -16.36
N SER A 233 15.72 -10.33 -15.52
CA SER A 233 15.22 -11.66 -15.87
C SER A 233 14.14 -11.60 -16.96
N ILE A 234 13.28 -10.59 -16.96
CA ILE A 234 12.31 -10.36 -18.05
C ILE A 234 13.07 -10.09 -19.36
N GLY A 235 14.06 -9.19 -19.35
CA GLY A 235 14.86 -8.85 -20.53
C GLY A 235 15.60 -10.06 -21.12
N GLN A 236 16.26 -10.86 -20.28
CA GLN A 236 16.96 -12.09 -20.68
C GLN A 236 16.05 -13.13 -21.35
N ASN A 237 14.76 -13.12 -21.03
CA ASN A 237 13.77 -14.04 -21.59
C ASN A 237 12.87 -13.38 -22.65
N THR A 238 13.17 -12.16 -23.09
CA THR A 238 12.45 -11.45 -24.15
C THR A 238 13.10 -11.70 -25.51
N GLU A 239 12.32 -12.23 -26.46
CA GLU A 239 12.80 -12.63 -27.78
C GLU A 239 12.82 -11.47 -28.79
N GLU A 240 11.82 -10.59 -28.72
CA GLU A 240 11.70 -9.44 -29.62
C GLU A 240 12.74 -8.36 -29.23
N PRO A 241 13.67 -7.98 -30.14
CA PRO A 241 14.76 -7.08 -29.81
C PRO A 241 14.35 -5.70 -29.30
N THR A 242 13.36 -5.06 -29.92
CA THR A 242 12.99 -3.67 -29.56
C THR A 242 12.32 -3.58 -28.19
N GLU A 243 11.55 -4.60 -27.81
CA GLU A 243 10.94 -4.77 -26.52
C GLU A 243 11.99 -5.13 -25.47
N ARG A 244 12.95 -5.99 -25.82
CA ARG A 244 14.08 -6.30 -24.93
C ARG A 244 14.87 -5.05 -24.58
N GLU A 245 15.18 -4.20 -25.57
CA GLU A 245 15.89 -2.93 -25.35
C GLU A 245 15.15 -2.02 -24.36
N LYS A 246 13.82 -1.91 -24.46
CA LYS A 246 13.01 -1.14 -23.51
C LYS A 246 13.10 -1.70 -22.09
N VAL A 247 13.01 -3.03 -21.94
CA VAL A 247 13.09 -3.69 -20.63
C VAL A 247 14.49 -3.56 -20.03
N GLU A 248 15.54 -3.68 -20.84
CA GLU A 248 16.93 -3.52 -20.41
C GLU A 248 17.23 -2.08 -19.97
N LEU A 249 16.70 -1.09 -20.69
CA LEU A 249 16.77 0.32 -20.30
C LEU A 249 16.05 0.55 -18.97
N ALA A 250 14.81 0.06 -18.81
CA ALA A 250 14.09 0.18 -17.55
C ALA A 250 14.83 -0.49 -16.38
N ALA A 251 15.50 -1.63 -16.63
CA ALA A 251 16.32 -2.31 -15.64
C ALA A 251 17.54 -1.45 -15.22
N GLU A 252 18.13 -0.70 -16.16
CA GLU A 252 19.21 0.26 -15.86
C GLU A 252 18.69 1.41 -15.01
N CYS A 253 17.55 2.01 -15.38
CA CYS A 253 16.94 3.06 -14.56
C CYS A 253 16.70 2.57 -13.12
N CYS A 254 16.22 1.34 -12.92
CA CYS A 254 16.08 0.77 -11.57
C CYS A 254 17.42 0.62 -10.82
N ARG A 255 18.52 0.32 -11.52
CA ARG A 255 19.87 0.26 -10.91
C ARG A 255 20.33 1.65 -10.48
N GLU A 256 20.13 2.65 -11.32
CA GLU A 256 20.47 4.04 -11.03
C GLU A 256 19.66 4.58 -9.83
N ILE A 257 18.36 4.31 -9.81
CA ILE A 257 17.47 4.65 -8.69
C ILE A 257 17.96 4.00 -7.41
N LEU A 258 18.23 2.69 -7.43
CA LEU A 258 18.72 1.96 -6.26
C LEU A 258 20.08 2.51 -5.78
N HIS A 259 20.98 2.83 -6.71
CA HIS A 259 22.28 3.43 -6.38
C HIS A 259 22.12 4.78 -5.67
N HIS A 260 21.29 5.66 -6.23
CA HIS A 260 21.00 6.96 -5.63
C HIS A 260 20.35 6.84 -4.26
N VAL A 261 19.33 5.99 -4.12
CA VAL A 261 18.63 5.80 -2.84
C VAL A 261 19.60 5.27 -1.77
N ASN A 262 20.48 4.33 -2.11
CA ASN A 262 21.53 3.87 -1.19
C ASN A 262 22.49 4.98 -0.78
N GLN A 263 22.87 5.87 -1.69
CA GLN A 263 23.72 7.02 -1.37
C GLN A 263 22.98 7.99 -0.44
N ALA A 264 21.72 8.33 -0.74
CA ALA A 264 20.92 9.23 0.08
C ALA A 264 20.65 8.68 1.50
N VAL A 265 20.54 7.36 1.65
CA VAL A 265 20.47 6.70 2.97
C VAL A 265 21.76 6.95 3.75
N ARG A 266 22.92 6.71 3.16
CA ARG A 266 24.22 6.95 3.80
C ARG A 266 24.40 8.42 4.18
N ASP A 267 24.09 9.33 3.26
CA ASP A 267 24.22 10.77 3.50
C ASP A 267 23.34 11.23 4.67
N MET A 268 22.13 10.68 4.79
CA MET A 268 21.21 10.99 5.89
C MET A 268 21.69 10.38 7.22
N GLU A 269 22.20 9.14 7.20
CA GLU A 269 22.78 8.50 8.39
C GLU A 269 23.98 9.31 8.91
N ASP A 270 24.91 9.70 8.02
CA ASP A 270 26.07 10.52 8.36
C ASP A 270 25.65 11.90 8.91
N LEU A 271 24.64 12.53 8.30
CA LEU A 271 24.10 13.81 8.77
C LEU A 271 23.53 13.68 10.19
N LEU A 272 22.73 12.65 10.47
CA LEU A 272 22.13 12.45 11.79
C LEU A 272 23.19 12.19 12.87
N VAL A 273 24.23 11.42 12.54
CA VAL A 273 25.40 11.22 13.41
C VAL A 273 26.09 12.55 13.69
N SER A 274 26.32 13.37 12.65
CA SER A 274 26.99 14.66 12.79
C SER A 274 26.22 15.68 13.64
N LEU A 275 24.88 15.59 13.65
CA LEU A 275 23.98 16.45 14.42
C LEU A 275 23.79 15.97 15.88
N GLY A 276 24.45 14.88 16.28
CA GLY A 276 24.37 14.36 17.64
C GLY A 276 23.05 13.65 17.98
N CYS A 277 22.28 13.20 16.99
CA CYS A 277 21.24 12.20 17.22
C CYS A 277 21.95 10.87 17.54
N PRO A 278 21.76 10.28 18.74
CA PRO A 278 22.61 9.21 19.22
C PRO A 278 22.33 7.89 18.49
N SER A 279 23.14 7.57 17.49
CA SER A 279 23.18 6.22 16.91
C SER A 279 24.01 5.28 17.81
N THR A 280 23.38 4.68 18.82
CA THR A 280 23.86 3.45 19.51
C THR A 280 22.72 2.66 20.14
#